data_AF-A0A9P5L5G4-F1
#
_entry.id   AF-A0A9P5L5G4-F1
#
_cell.length_a   1.000
_cell.length_b   1.000
_cell.length_c   1.000
_cell.angle_alpha   90.00
_cell.angle_beta   90.00
_cell.angle_gamma   90.00
#
_symmetry.space_group_name_H-M   'P 1'
#
loop_
_entity.id
_entity.type
_entity.pdbx_description
1 polymer ?
#
loop_
_entity_poly.entity_id
_entity_poly.type
_entity_poly.pdbx_seq_one_letter_code
_entity_poly.pdbx_strand_id
1 'polypeptide(L)'
;MVGRYICALPSDEELQVFEEKINYSFTNYTLSREALQVSNGFNGDGNKGLALIGDSILDLIIVISGRKKNKTKGEISEMIQLKASNAALAKQGFVLGIDRFIVKNPSQIEIMPKVMATTMEAIVGAVYIDCNEQIQPCEDVMTALGLSWSE
;
A
#
# COMPACT_ATOMS: atom_id res chain seq x y z
N MET A 1 -10.66 -14.88 32.65
CA MET A 1 -9.40 -15.09 31.92
C MET A 1 -9.62 -14.57 30.50
N VAL A 2 -9.38 -13.28 30.27
CA VAL A 2 -9.63 -12.65 28.96
C VAL A 2 -8.38 -12.90 28.12
N GLY A 3 -8.46 -13.87 27.21
CA GLY A 3 -7.40 -14.14 26.25
C GLY A 3 -7.11 -12.86 25.47
N ARG A 4 -5.92 -12.29 25.68
CA ARG A 4 -5.43 -11.14 24.95
C ARG A 4 -5.18 -11.59 23.50
N TYR A 5 -6.12 -11.36 22.60
CA TYR A 5 -5.87 -11.48 21.17
C TYR A 5 -5.12 -10.24 20.68
N ILE A 6 -3.84 -10.16 21.04
CA ILE A 6 -2.92 -9.24 20.36
C ILE A 6 -2.54 -9.97 19.07
N CYS A 7 -3.00 -9.49 17.91
CA CYS A 7 -2.46 -9.98 16.64
C CYS A 7 -0.97 -9.63 16.62
N ALA A 8 -0.12 -10.65 16.49
CA ALA A 8 1.31 -10.44 16.34
C ALA A 8 1.56 -9.62 15.06
N LEU A 9 2.30 -8.53 15.20
CA LEU A 9 2.82 -7.78 14.06
C LEU A 9 3.92 -8.59 13.37
N PRO A 10 4.24 -8.32 12.09
CA PRO A 10 5.29 -9.05 11.38
C PRO A 10 6.63 -8.87 12.09
N SER A 11 7.45 -9.92 12.09
CA SER A 11 8.82 -9.85 12.60
C SER A 11 9.68 -8.96 11.73
N ASP A 12 10.84 -8.53 12.23
CA ASP A 12 11.75 -7.67 11.47
C ASP A 12 12.29 -8.39 10.22
N GLU A 13 12.46 -9.70 10.27
CA GLU A 13 12.83 -10.53 9.12
C GLU A 13 11.70 -10.58 8.08
N GLU A 14 10.44 -10.70 8.50
CA GLU A 14 9.29 -10.66 7.59
C GLU A 14 9.16 -9.27 6.93
N LEU A 15 9.41 -8.20 7.70
CA LEU A 15 9.42 -6.84 7.17
C LEU A 15 10.55 -6.62 6.17
N GLN A 16 11.73 -7.19 6.40
CA GLN A 16 12.83 -7.08 5.44
C GLN A 16 12.46 -7.71 4.08
N VAL A 17 11.85 -8.90 4.09
CA VAL A 17 11.37 -9.55 2.85
C VAL A 17 10.29 -8.70 2.15
N PHE A 18 9.42 -8.06 2.92
CA PHE A 18 8.42 -7.13 2.40
C PHE A 18 9.08 -5.88 1.78
N GLU A 19 10.04 -5.27 2.47
CA GLU A 19 10.80 -4.09 2.02
C GLU A 19 11.56 -4.35 0.71
N GLU A 20 12.21 -5.52 0.60
CA GLU A 20 12.85 -5.97 -0.64
C GLU A 20 11.84 -6.10 -1.78
N LYS A 21 10.63 -6.59 -1.49
CA LYS A 21 9.56 -6.76 -2.49
C LYS A 21 9.00 -5.43 -3.01
N ILE A 22 8.93 -4.40 -2.17
CA ILE A 22 8.49 -3.06 -2.59
C ILE A 22 9.64 -2.15 -3.01
N ASN A 23 10.89 -2.64 -2.94
CA ASN A 23 12.12 -1.92 -3.23
C ASN A 23 12.26 -0.62 -2.41
N TYR A 24 11.95 -0.67 -1.11
CA TYR A 24 12.04 0.46 -0.19
C TYR A 24 12.37 0.01 1.23
N SER A 25 13.36 0.63 1.85
CA SER A 25 13.74 0.38 3.25
C SER A 25 13.20 1.49 4.16
N PHE A 26 12.36 1.13 5.13
CA PHE A 26 11.78 2.12 6.03
C PHE A 26 12.80 2.61 7.05
N THR A 27 12.81 3.92 7.30
CA THR A 27 13.53 4.49 8.44
C THR A 27 12.75 4.23 9.74
N ASN A 28 11.41 4.26 9.66
CA ASN A 28 10.50 4.00 10.77
C ASN A 28 9.66 2.73 10.52
N TYR A 29 10.10 1.60 11.09
CA TYR A 29 9.38 0.32 11.03
C TYR A 29 7.95 0.36 11.59
N THR A 30 7.60 1.36 12.40
CA THR A 30 6.22 1.52 12.88
C THR A 30 5.27 1.80 11.71
N LEU A 31 5.70 2.62 10.73
CA LEU A 31 4.91 2.92 9.54
C LEU A 31 4.74 1.67 8.66
N SER A 32 5.80 0.88 8.49
CA SER A 32 5.75 -0.38 7.75
C SER A 32 4.75 -1.37 8.40
N ARG A 33 4.81 -1.53 9.72
CA ARG A 33 3.86 -2.38 10.46
C ARG A 33 2.43 -1.84 10.42
N GLU A 34 2.25 -0.53 10.55
CA GLU A 34 0.93 0.12 10.50
C GLU A 34 0.29 -0.08 9.12
N ALA A 35 1.04 0.08 8.03
CA ALA A 35 0.55 -0.13 6.67
C ALA A 35 -0.02 -1.54 6.45
N LEU A 36 0.59 -2.54 7.09
CA LEU A 36 0.23 -3.95 7.00
C LEU A 36 -0.85 -4.37 8.01
N GLN A 37 -1.29 -3.48 8.91
CA GLN A 37 -2.19 -3.83 10.00
C GLN A 37 -3.64 -3.43 9.70
N VAL A 38 -4.53 -4.42 9.59
CA VAL A 38 -5.97 -4.17 9.36
C VAL A 38 -6.62 -3.57 10.62
N SER A 39 -7.62 -2.72 10.42
CA SER A 39 -8.44 -2.17 11.51
C SER A 39 -9.09 -3.28 12.35
N ASN A 40 -9.07 -3.10 13.67
CA ASN A 40 -9.67 -3.99 14.65
C ASN A 40 -10.13 -3.20 15.89
N GLY A 41 -10.76 -3.90 16.85
CA GLY A 41 -11.32 -3.26 18.05
C GLY A 41 -10.29 -2.62 19.00
N PHE A 42 -9.00 -2.81 18.77
CA PHE A 42 -7.91 -2.35 19.65
C PHE A 42 -6.95 -1.35 19.00
N ASN A 43 -6.81 -1.35 17.67
CA ASN A 43 -5.93 -0.44 16.92
C ASN A 43 -6.68 0.65 16.13
N GLY A 44 -7.98 0.83 16.41
CA GLY A 44 -8.81 1.84 15.77
C GLY A 44 -8.94 1.59 14.26
N ASP A 45 -8.53 2.58 13.46
CA ASP A 45 -8.65 2.52 12.01
C ASP A 45 -7.57 1.68 11.31
N GLY A 46 -6.55 1.21 12.05
CA GLY A 46 -5.42 0.48 11.47
C GLY A 46 -4.81 1.26 10.30
N ASN A 47 -4.53 0.56 9.20
CA ASN A 47 -3.90 1.14 8.02
C ASN A 47 -4.73 2.17 7.22
N LYS A 48 -6.00 2.43 7.57
CA LYS A 48 -6.88 3.29 6.76
C LYS A 48 -6.45 4.76 6.73
N GLY A 49 -5.79 5.26 7.78
CA GLY A 49 -5.27 6.63 7.79
C GLY A 49 -4.16 6.80 6.76
N LEU A 50 -3.22 5.87 6.72
CA LEU A 50 -2.18 5.80 5.70
C LEU A 50 -2.77 5.58 4.30
N ALA A 51 -3.80 4.74 4.18
CA ALA A 51 -4.48 4.49 2.91
C ALA A 51 -5.08 5.75 2.30
N LEU A 52 -5.68 6.62 3.11
CA LEU A 52 -6.24 7.88 2.63
C LEU A 52 -5.17 8.80 2.00
N ILE A 53 -3.98 8.85 2.61
CA ILE A 53 -2.84 9.59 2.07
C ILE A 53 -2.37 8.91 0.77
N GLY A 54 -2.18 7.59 0.83
CA GLY A 54 -1.67 6.80 -0.29
C GLY A 54 -2.54 6.85 -1.54
N ASP A 55 -3.86 6.80 -1.41
CA ASP A 55 -4.82 6.95 -2.52
C ASP A 55 -4.60 8.28 -3.26
N SER A 56 -4.43 9.38 -2.51
CA SER A 56 -4.14 10.70 -3.08
C SER A 56 -2.78 10.74 -3.79
N ILE A 57 -1.76 10.08 -3.24
CA ILE A 57 -0.40 10.04 -3.80
C ILE A 57 -0.33 9.18 -5.06
N LEU A 58 -1.02 8.03 -5.08
CA LEU A 58 -1.14 7.15 -6.25
C LEU A 58 -1.67 7.92 -7.46
N ASP A 59 -2.81 8.60 -7.30
CA ASP A 59 -3.41 9.40 -8.36
C ASP A 59 -2.50 10.55 -8.82
N LEU A 60 -1.90 11.27 -7.85
CA LEU A 60 -1.00 12.39 -8.16
C LEU A 60 0.20 11.94 -9.00
N ILE A 61 0.84 10.82 -8.66
CA ILE A 61 2.00 10.30 -9.39
C ILE A 61 1.61 9.88 -10.80
N ILE A 62 0.48 9.19 -10.97
CA ILE A 62 -0.04 8.82 -12.30
C ILE A 62 -0.28 10.09 -13.14
N VAL A 63 -0.86 11.15 -12.55
CA VAL A 63 -1.08 12.43 -13.23
C VAL A 63 0.24 13.10 -13.62
N ILE A 64 1.20 13.22 -12.70
CA ILE A 64 2.51 13.86 -12.95
C ILE A 64 3.24 13.13 -14.09
N SER A 65 3.33 11.80 -14.02
CA SER A 65 4.01 10.99 -15.02
C SER A 65 3.31 11.05 -16.39
N GLY A 66 1.97 10.98 -16.41
CA GLY A 66 1.19 11.13 -17.63
C GLY A 66 1.39 12.50 -18.29
N ARG A 67 1.42 13.58 -17.50
CA ARG A 67 1.71 14.94 -18.00
C ARG A 67 3.12 15.05 -18.58
N LYS A 68 4.15 14.51 -17.91
CA LYS A 68 5.53 14.46 -18.42
C LYS A 68 5.60 13.70 -19.76
N LYS A 69 4.76 12.68 -19.95
CA LYS A 69 4.63 11.89 -21.19
C LYS A 69 3.69 12.51 -22.25
N ASN A 70 3.24 13.77 -22.07
CA ASN A 70 2.30 14.47 -22.96
C ASN A 70 0.97 13.71 -23.20
N LYS A 71 0.50 12.94 -22.21
CA LYS A 71 -0.78 12.25 -22.27
C LYS A 71 -1.95 13.22 -22.13
N THR A 72 -3.04 12.91 -22.83
CA THR A 72 -4.29 13.66 -22.72
C THR A 72 -4.94 13.42 -21.35
N LYS A 73 -5.85 14.33 -20.94
CA LYS A 73 -6.65 14.14 -19.71
C LYS A 73 -7.40 12.81 -19.72
N GLY A 74 -7.96 12.42 -20.87
CA GLY A 74 -8.69 11.16 -21.01
C GLY A 74 -7.81 9.93 -20.77
N GLU A 75 -6.63 9.88 -21.40
CA GLU A 75 -5.66 8.80 -21.19
C GLU A 75 -5.17 8.72 -19.74
N ILE A 76 -4.95 9.87 -19.08
CA ILE A 76 -4.55 9.90 -17.66
C ILE A 76 -5.68 9.36 -16.77
N SER A 77 -6.91 9.79 -16.99
CA SER A 77 -8.07 9.28 -16.24
C SER A 77 -8.28 7.77 -16.44
N GLU A 78 -8.09 7.27 -17.67
CA GLU A 78 -8.11 5.84 -17.95
C GLU A 78 -6.99 5.10 -17.20
N MET A 79 -5.78 5.67 -17.18
CA MET A 79 -4.65 5.06 -16.48
C MET A 79 -4.89 4.98 -14.97
N ILE A 80 -5.47 6.01 -14.35
CA ILE A 80 -5.90 5.99 -12.95
C ILE A 80 -6.84 4.80 -12.71
N GLN A 81 -7.88 4.62 -13.55
CA GLN A 81 -8.80 3.49 -13.39
C GLN A 81 -8.11 2.13 -13.55
N LEU A 82 -7.16 2.02 -14.47
CA LEU A 82 -6.44 0.78 -14.75
C LEU A 82 -5.42 0.40 -13.67
N LYS A 83 -4.88 1.36 -12.92
CA LYS A 83 -3.76 1.13 -11.98
C LYS A 83 -4.07 1.44 -10.53
N ALA A 84 -4.86 2.48 -10.26
CA ALA A 84 -5.17 2.95 -8.91
C ALA A 84 -6.61 2.65 -8.47
N SER A 85 -7.44 2.00 -9.30
CA SER A 85 -8.75 1.55 -8.79
C SER A 85 -8.60 0.42 -7.76
N ASN A 86 -9.52 0.36 -6.79
CA ASN A 86 -9.58 -0.72 -5.81
C ASN A 86 -9.45 -2.12 -6.41
N ALA A 87 -10.08 -2.36 -7.57
CA ALA A 87 -10.01 -3.65 -8.25
C ALA A 87 -8.60 -3.93 -8.80
N ALA A 88 -7.95 -2.92 -9.40
CA ALA A 88 -6.59 -3.02 -9.90
C ALA A 88 -5.59 -3.24 -8.75
N LEU A 89 -5.68 -2.43 -7.69
CA LEU A 89 -4.83 -2.54 -6.51
C LEU A 89 -4.98 -3.90 -5.83
N ALA A 90 -6.21 -4.37 -5.62
CA ALA A 90 -6.47 -5.68 -5.03
C ALA A 90 -5.84 -6.80 -5.86
N LYS A 91 -6.09 -6.80 -7.18
CA LYS A 91 -5.55 -7.80 -8.10
C LYS A 91 -4.02 -7.81 -8.04
N GLN A 92 -3.40 -6.64 -8.12
CA GLN A 92 -1.95 -6.51 -8.14
C GLN A 92 -1.32 -6.93 -6.81
N GLY A 93 -1.91 -6.54 -5.68
CA GLY A 93 -1.43 -6.95 -4.37
C GLY A 93 -1.44 -8.47 -4.16
N PHE A 94 -2.47 -9.17 -4.63
CA PHE A 94 -2.48 -10.64 -4.62
C PHE A 94 -1.45 -11.26 -5.57
N VAL A 95 -1.28 -10.71 -6.78
CA VAL A 95 -0.26 -11.18 -7.74
C VAL A 95 1.14 -11.07 -7.14
N LEU A 96 1.41 -10.01 -6.37
CA LEU A 96 2.68 -9.80 -5.69
C LEU A 96 2.81 -10.60 -4.38
N GLY A 97 1.74 -11.22 -3.89
CA GLY A 97 1.73 -11.97 -2.63
C GLY A 97 1.81 -11.09 -1.39
N ILE A 98 1.31 -9.86 -1.46
CA ILE A 98 1.31 -8.89 -0.34
C ILE A 98 0.40 -9.36 0.80
N ASP A 99 -0.63 -10.16 0.50
CA ASP A 99 -1.56 -10.76 1.47
C ASP A 99 -0.85 -11.54 2.58
N ARG A 100 0.33 -12.10 2.28
CA ARG A 100 1.13 -12.88 3.21
C ARG A 100 1.72 -12.05 4.36
N PHE A 101 1.85 -10.73 4.16
CA PHE A 101 2.39 -9.81 5.17
C PHE A 101 1.28 -9.10 5.96
N ILE A 102 0.02 -9.21 5.52
CA ILE A 102 -1.10 -8.50 6.14
C ILE A 102 -1.48 -9.15 7.47
N VAL A 103 -1.46 -8.34 8.53
CA VAL A 103 -1.93 -8.74 9.86
C VAL A 103 -3.46 -8.64 9.89
N LYS A 104 -4.12 -9.76 9.60
CA LYS A 104 -5.58 -9.88 9.62
C LYS A 104 -6.14 -10.04 11.03
N ASN A 105 -7.44 -9.80 11.16
CA ASN A 105 -8.16 -10.16 12.39
C ASN A 105 -8.19 -11.68 12.57
N PRO A 106 -8.17 -12.22 13.80
CA PRO A 106 -8.18 -13.67 14.02
C PRO A 106 -9.45 -14.35 13.48
N SER A 107 -10.54 -13.60 13.37
CA SER A 107 -11.81 -14.05 12.80
C SER A 107 -11.85 -14.04 11.26
N GLN A 108 -10.87 -13.44 10.59
CA GLN A 108 -10.79 -13.40 9.14
C GLN A 108 -10.01 -14.60 8.61
N ILE A 109 -10.68 -15.43 7.82
CA ILE A 109 -10.07 -16.62 7.20
C ILE A 109 -9.15 -16.19 6.05
N GLU A 110 -9.59 -15.24 5.23
CA GLU A 110 -8.89 -14.78 4.03
C GLU A 110 -8.83 -13.24 3.95
N ILE A 111 -7.85 -12.72 3.22
CA ILE A 111 -7.79 -11.30 2.89
C ILE A 111 -8.81 -11.01 1.79
N MET A 112 -9.76 -10.13 2.07
CA MET A 112 -10.74 -9.69 1.07
C MET A 112 -10.11 -8.69 0.10
N PRO A 113 -10.57 -8.60 -1.17
CA PRO A 113 -10.05 -7.64 -2.15
C PRO A 113 -10.01 -6.19 -1.64
N LYS A 114 -11.04 -5.76 -0.89
CA LYS A 114 -11.07 -4.42 -0.28
C LYS A 114 -9.92 -4.20 0.71
N VAL A 115 -9.61 -5.20 1.53
CA VAL A 115 -8.50 -5.12 2.50
C VAL A 115 -7.17 -5.06 1.76
N MET A 116 -7.02 -5.84 0.69
CA MET A 116 -5.82 -5.78 -0.14
C MET A 116 -5.63 -4.39 -0.77
N ALA A 117 -6.67 -3.83 -1.40
CA ALA A 117 -6.62 -2.50 -1.99
C ALA A 117 -6.21 -1.42 -0.97
N THR A 118 -6.89 -1.39 0.19
CA THR A 118 -6.55 -0.46 1.28
C THR A 118 -5.12 -0.64 1.80
N THR A 119 -4.62 -1.87 1.82
CA THR A 119 -3.22 -2.13 2.21
C THR A 119 -2.26 -1.58 1.16
N MET A 120 -2.52 -1.78 -0.13
CA MET A 120 -1.68 -1.25 -1.21
C MET A 120 -1.62 0.29 -1.17
N GLU A 121 -2.74 0.95 -0.92
CA GLU A 121 -2.80 2.40 -0.67
C GLU A 121 -1.96 2.76 0.57
N ALA A 122 -2.16 2.05 1.68
CA ALA A 122 -1.46 2.33 2.94
C ALA A 122 0.06 2.18 2.83
N ILE A 123 0.56 1.24 2.02
CA ILE A 123 2.00 1.09 1.76
C ILE A 123 2.56 2.36 1.11
N VAL A 124 1.89 2.89 0.08
CA VAL A 124 2.31 4.14 -0.57
C VAL A 124 2.22 5.32 0.40
N GLY A 125 1.17 5.38 1.22
CA GLY A 125 1.02 6.42 2.25
C GLY A 125 2.11 6.37 3.32
N ALA A 126 2.49 5.16 3.75
CA ALA A 126 3.57 4.94 4.71
C ALA A 126 4.92 5.41 4.17
N VAL A 127 5.23 5.06 2.91
CA VAL A 127 6.44 5.50 2.22
C VAL A 127 6.48 7.02 2.12
N TYR A 128 5.36 7.66 1.75
CA TYR A 128 5.28 9.11 1.65
C TYR A 128 5.63 9.80 2.98
N ILE A 129 5.12 9.30 4.11
CA ILE A 129 5.44 9.86 5.42
C ILE A 129 6.90 9.56 5.80
N ASP A 130 7.35 8.32 5.61
CA ASP A 130 8.69 7.88 6.01
C ASP A 130 9.80 8.64 5.26
N CYS A 131 9.57 8.95 3.98
CA CYS A 131 10.52 9.70 3.17
C CYS A 131 10.39 11.23 3.30
N ASN A 132 9.69 11.74 4.33
CA ASN A 132 9.44 13.18 4.54
C ASN A 132 8.75 13.85 3.33
N GLU A 133 7.63 13.27 2.88
CA GLU A 133 6.73 13.84 1.88
C GLU A 133 7.35 14.01 0.48
N GLN A 134 8.38 13.22 0.18
CA GLN A 134 9.02 13.22 -1.14
C GLN A 134 8.24 12.33 -2.13
N ILE A 135 8.09 12.80 -3.37
CA ILE A 135 7.33 12.08 -4.40
C ILE A 135 8.16 10.96 -5.05
N GLN A 136 9.47 11.15 -5.23
CA GLN A 136 10.30 10.20 -5.97
C GLN A 136 10.33 8.79 -5.34
N PRO A 137 10.51 8.62 -4.02
CA PRO A 137 10.48 7.28 -3.42
C PRO A 137 9.12 6.57 -3.57
N CYS A 138 8.02 7.33 -3.54
CA CYS A 138 6.69 6.80 -3.80
C CYS A 138 6.54 6.34 -5.27
N GLU A 139 7.09 7.08 -6.23
CA GLU A 139 7.09 6.70 -7.65
C GLU A 139 7.90 5.41 -7.90
N ASP A 140 9.03 5.27 -7.21
CA ASP A 140 9.88 4.07 -7.26
C ASP A 140 9.15 2.84 -6.69
N VAL A 141 8.49 2.99 -5.53
CA VAL A 141 7.64 1.95 -4.92
C VAL A 141 6.46 1.60 -5.82
N MET A 142 5.76 2.59 -6.38
CA MET A 142 4.67 2.33 -7.34
C MET A 142 5.16 1.55 -8.55
N THR A 143 6.39 1.80 -9.01
CA THR A 143 6.99 1.06 -10.12
C THR A 143 7.31 -0.38 -9.73
N ALA A 144 7.90 -0.61 -8.54
CA ALA A 144 8.13 -1.95 -8.02
C ALA A 144 6.82 -2.75 -7.83
N LEU A 145 5.74 -2.06 -7.45
CA LEU A 145 4.41 -2.64 -7.32
C LEU A 145 3.67 -2.80 -8.66
N GLY A 146 4.23 -2.35 -9.79
CA GLY A 146 3.59 -2.41 -11.11
C GLY A 146 2.38 -1.48 -11.29
N LEU A 147 2.30 -0.43 -10.47
CA LEU A 147 1.22 0.56 -10.42
C LEU A 147 1.50 1.82 -11.26
N SER A 148 2.70 1.94 -11.83
CA SER A 148 3.07 3.06 -12.71
C SER A 148 2.66 2.83 -14.16
N TRP A 149 2.81 3.88 -14.99
CA TRP A 149 2.70 3.77 -16.44
C TRP A 149 3.68 2.73 -16.95
N SER A 150 3.24 1.83 -17.83
CA SER A 150 4.15 0.97 -18.57
C SER A 150 5.14 1.83 -19.38
N GLU A 151 6.40 1.39 -19.44
CA GLU A 151 7.39 1.98 -20.36
C GLU A 151 7.01 1.74 -21.83
#